data_AF-A0A0J7L0I9-F1
#
_entry.id   AF-A0A0J7L0I9-F1
#
_cell.length_a   1.000
_cell.length_b   1.000
_cell.length_c   1.000
_cell.angle_alpha   90.00
_cell.angle_beta   90.00
_cell.angle_gamma   90.00
#
_symmetry.space_group_name_H-M   'P 1'
#
loop_
_entity.id
_entity.type
_entity.pdbx_description
1 polymer ?
#
loop_
_entity_poly.entity_id
_entity_poly.type
_entity_poly.pdbx_seq_one_letter_code
_entity_poly.pdbx_strand_id
1 'polypeptide(L)'
;MDLTNPKMRPKIIRTLKLRSKYEKAAQEVLNQIDSDLKDNVEQAVMDKAAKYELIDETLLRRVNMMTCKQEYYKIKPLYETAVNDVINQGKPIKETAEHYGINDTELHNEVIRGRYDKEHYKYDKKPENSIEVFSYCEEELLLEDLEKWIGKNNPACICQVCVFELLSKLAYEFAQRKYISCPDYWNIHHHTDIDWLQEFEIRHCSELYNMYSMEFCLRQPTISKCILMSPY
;
A
#
# COMPACT_ATOMS: atom_id res chain seq x y z
N MET A 1 6.57 4.89 -27.58
CA MET A 1 6.03 5.77 -26.53
C MET A 1 6.97 5.64 -25.34
N ASP A 2 7.83 6.63 -25.13
CA ASP A 2 8.78 6.63 -24.00
C ASP A 2 8.05 7.17 -22.77
N LEU A 3 7.48 6.25 -22.00
CA LEU A 3 6.51 6.52 -20.94
C LEU A 3 7.17 6.56 -19.55
N THR A 4 8.45 6.93 -19.47
CA THR A 4 9.15 6.97 -18.18
C THR A 4 9.45 8.42 -17.82
N ASN A 5 8.89 8.87 -16.69
CA ASN A 5 9.38 10.08 -16.03
C ASN A 5 10.82 9.77 -15.60
N PRO A 6 11.85 10.39 -16.22
CA PRO A 6 13.25 9.98 -16.01
C PRO A 6 13.70 10.16 -14.55
N LYS A 7 12.94 10.91 -13.75
CA LYS A 7 13.22 11.14 -12.32
C LYS A 7 12.61 10.07 -11.39
N MET A 8 11.65 9.27 -11.85
CA MET A 8 10.96 8.28 -10.99
C MET A 8 11.80 7.02 -10.80
N ARG A 9 12.34 6.47 -11.88
CA ARG A 9 13.10 5.20 -11.87
C ARG A 9 14.28 5.18 -10.89
N PRO A 10 15.15 6.22 -10.81
CA PRO A 10 16.23 6.23 -9.83
C PRO A 10 15.72 6.20 -8.38
N LYS A 11 14.57 6.84 -8.11
CA LYS A 11 13.96 6.83 -6.77
C LYS A 11 13.39 5.44 -6.44
N ILE A 12 12.69 4.79 -7.37
CA ILE A 12 12.22 3.39 -7.22
C ILE A 12 13.40 2.47 -6.90
N ILE A 13 14.50 2.56 -7.67
CA ILE A 13 15.70 1.74 -7.44
C ILE A 13 16.28 1.99 -6.04
N ARG A 14 16.36 3.25 -5.62
CA ARG A 14 16.87 3.60 -4.28
C ARG A 14 15.99 3.00 -3.18
N THR A 15 14.67 3.11 -3.29
CA THR A 15 13.71 2.52 -2.35
C THR A 15 13.89 0.99 -2.27
N LEU A 16 13.87 0.31 -3.42
CA LEU A 16 13.95 -1.15 -3.46
C LEU A 16 15.28 -1.69 -2.90
N LYS A 17 16.41 -0.98 -3.11
CA LYS A 17 17.71 -1.35 -2.54
C LYS A 17 17.75 -1.31 -1.01
N LEU A 18 17.03 -0.37 -0.41
CA LEU A 18 17.00 -0.21 1.06
C LEU A 18 15.90 -1.03 1.73
N ARG A 19 14.92 -1.53 0.94
CA ARG A 19 13.75 -2.26 1.43
C ARG A 19 14.10 -3.35 2.45
N SER A 20 14.97 -4.30 2.13
CA SER A 20 15.23 -5.45 3.01
C SER A 20 15.81 -5.03 4.37
N LYS A 21 16.60 -3.95 4.42
CA LYS A 21 17.09 -3.37 5.68
C LYS A 21 15.95 -2.73 6.47
N TYR A 22 15.13 -1.90 5.83
CA TYR A 22 13.97 -1.27 6.46
C TYR A 22 12.96 -2.30 6.97
N GLU A 23 12.68 -3.34 6.20
CA GLU A 23 11.74 -4.40 6.56
C GLU A 23 12.20 -5.15 7.80
N LYS A 24 13.48 -5.55 7.82
CA LYS A 24 14.05 -6.25 8.97
C LYS A 24 14.07 -5.36 10.21
N ALA A 25 14.43 -4.08 10.06
CA ALA A 25 14.42 -3.12 11.16
C ALA A 25 13.00 -2.90 11.69
N ALA A 26 12.01 -2.71 10.81
CA ALA A 26 10.62 -2.50 11.20
C ALA A 26 10.04 -3.73 11.92
N GLN A 27 10.31 -4.94 11.43
CA GLN A 27 9.89 -6.17 12.11
C GLN A 27 10.54 -6.32 13.49
N GLU A 28 11.82 -5.94 13.65
CA GLU A 28 12.46 -5.93 14.97
C GLU A 28 11.82 -4.92 15.93
N VAL A 29 11.38 -3.76 15.42
CA VAL A 29 10.62 -2.77 16.22
C VAL A 29 9.27 -3.35 16.63
N LEU A 30 8.51 -3.92 15.69
CA LEU A 30 7.21 -4.52 15.96
C LEU A 30 7.28 -5.69 16.94
N ASN A 31 8.35 -6.50 16.90
CA ASN A 31 8.56 -7.59 17.85
C ASN A 31 8.96 -7.11 19.25
N GLN A 32 9.48 -5.88 19.37
CA GLN A 32 9.92 -5.29 20.63
C GLN A 32 8.79 -4.53 21.33
N ILE A 33 7.87 -3.95 20.56
CA ILE A 33 6.69 -3.27 21.08
C ILE A 33 5.67 -4.35 21.40
N ASP A 34 5.60 -4.76 22.66
CA ASP A 34 4.48 -5.56 23.15
C ASP A 34 3.17 -4.79 22.89
N SER A 35 2.05 -5.48 22.65
CA SER A 35 0.80 -4.85 22.19
C SER A 35 0.26 -3.77 23.12
N ASP A 36 0.74 -3.77 24.38
CA ASP A 36 0.20 -2.98 25.49
C ASP A 36 1.06 -1.75 25.85
N LEU A 37 2.24 -1.56 25.23
CA LEU A 37 3.16 -0.45 25.54
C LEU A 37 3.55 0.35 24.28
N LYS A 38 2.57 1.07 23.71
CA LYS A 38 2.81 2.00 22.58
C LYS A 38 3.76 3.17 22.93
N ASP A 39 3.98 3.45 24.21
CA ASP A 39 4.77 4.61 24.67
C ASP A 39 6.27 4.53 24.35
N ASN A 40 6.77 3.41 23.83
CA ASN A 40 8.20 3.21 23.52
C ASN A 40 8.52 3.06 22.02
N VAL A 41 7.56 3.29 21.11
CA VAL A 41 7.78 3.10 19.65
C VAL A 41 8.92 3.96 19.14
N GLU A 42 8.96 5.25 19.50
CA GLU A 42 9.98 6.18 19.01
C GLU A 42 11.40 5.78 19.42
N GLN A 43 11.59 5.38 20.68
CA GLN A 43 12.91 4.92 21.14
C GLN A 43 13.33 3.63 20.44
N ALA A 44 12.42 2.66 20.30
CA ALA A 44 12.72 1.44 19.56
C ALA A 44 13.09 1.74 18.09
N VAL A 45 12.37 2.67 17.44
CA VAL A 45 12.70 3.13 16.09
C VAL A 45 14.09 3.76 16.04
N MET A 46 14.42 4.68 16.94
CA MET A 46 15.74 5.32 16.98
C MET A 46 16.86 4.29 17.14
N ASP A 47 16.70 3.34 18.07
CA ASP A 47 17.70 2.29 18.33
C ASP A 47 17.92 1.40 17.09
N LYS A 48 16.83 1.00 16.42
CA LYS A 48 16.92 0.18 15.20
C LYS A 48 17.41 0.98 13.99
N ALA A 49 17.02 2.23 13.85
CA ALA A 49 17.51 3.10 12.78
C ALA A 49 19.02 3.28 12.88
N ALA A 50 19.55 3.54 14.09
CA ALA A 50 20.98 3.63 14.34
C ALA A 50 21.71 2.31 14.02
N LYS A 51 21.18 1.17 14.49
CA LYS A 51 21.75 -0.17 14.23
C LYS A 51 21.85 -0.50 12.75
N TYR A 52 20.88 -0.08 11.94
CA TYR A 52 20.79 -0.41 10.51
C TYR A 52 21.28 0.70 9.57
N GLU A 53 21.76 1.82 10.12
CA GLU A 53 22.15 3.04 9.38
C GLU A 53 21.01 3.58 8.49
N LEU A 54 19.80 3.67 9.07
CA LEU A 54 18.58 4.11 8.40
C LEU A 54 18.14 5.48 8.88
N ILE A 55 17.26 6.11 8.10
CA ILE A 55 16.57 7.34 8.50
C ILE A 55 15.42 6.94 9.43
N ASP A 56 15.44 7.48 10.64
CA ASP A 56 14.46 7.26 11.71
C ASP A 56 13.03 7.58 11.27
N GLU A 57 12.79 8.75 10.66
CA GLU A 57 11.46 9.15 10.16
C GLU A 57 10.90 8.16 9.14
N THR A 58 11.74 7.66 8.23
CA THR A 58 11.33 6.68 7.22
C THR A 58 11.01 5.34 7.87
N LEU A 59 11.78 4.93 8.87
CA LEU A 59 11.52 3.70 9.62
C LEU A 59 10.24 3.81 10.46
N LEU A 60 10.02 4.94 11.15
CA LEU A 60 8.81 5.21 11.92
C LEU A 60 7.56 5.15 11.03
N ARG A 61 7.59 5.82 9.87
CA ARG A 61 6.50 5.78 8.88
C ARG A 61 6.19 4.35 8.45
N ARG A 62 7.23 3.55 8.17
CA ARG A 62 7.06 2.12 7.82
C ARG A 62 6.43 1.32 8.95
N VAL A 63 6.93 1.46 10.18
CA VAL A 63 6.38 0.78 11.36
C VAL A 63 4.91 1.13 11.55
N ASN A 64 4.54 2.41 11.48
CA ASN A 64 3.15 2.85 11.63
C ASN A 64 2.24 2.23 10.56
N MET A 65 2.65 2.22 9.29
CA MET A 65 1.86 1.61 8.21
C MET A 65 1.68 0.10 8.37
N MET A 66 2.74 -0.61 8.78
CA MET A 66 2.66 -2.03 9.06
C MET A 66 1.70 -2.31 10.23
N THR A 67 1.78 -1.51 11.30
CA THR A 67 0.85 -1.59 12.43
C THR A 67 -0.59 -1.35 11.99
N CYS A 68 -0.86 -0.29 11.22
CA CYS A 68 -2.20 0.01 10.71
C CYS A 68 -2.75 -1.12 9.82
N LYS A 69 -1.90 -1.74 8.97
CA LYS A 69 -2.31 -2.89 8.14
C LYS A 69 -2.66 -4.09 9.03
N GLN A 70 -1.85 -4.39 10.04
CA GLN A 70 -2.11 -5.49 10.99
C GLN A 70 -3.39 -5.27 11.80
N GLU A 71 -3.60 -4.06 12.32
CA GLU A 71 -4.83 -3.68 13.04
C GLU A 71 -6.06 -3.82 12.13
N TYR A 72 -5.98 -3.38 10.87
CA TYR A 72 -7.06 -3.56 9.90
C TYR A 72 -7.44 -5.04 9.68
N TYR A 73 -6.47 -5.91 9.40
CA TYR A 73 -6.78 -7.34 9.19
C TYR A 73 -7.28 -8.04 10.46
N LYS A 74 -6.94 -7.52 11.65
CA LYS A 74 -7.48 -8.02 12.92
C LYS A 74 -8.95 -7.65 13.09
N ILE A 75 -9.35 -6.41 12.78
CA ILE A 75 -10.72 -5.92 13.00
C ILE A 75 -11.70 -6.29 11.88
N LYS A 76 -11.21 -6.42 10.64
CA LYS A 76 -12.03 -6.71 9.46
C LYS A 76 -12.99 -7.90 9.63
N PRO A 77 -12.55 -9.11 10.01
CA PRO A 77 -13.46 -10.25 10.15
C PRO A 77 -14.50 -10.04 11.27
N LEU A 78 -14.17 -9.24 12.30
CA LEU A 78 -15.11 -8.91 13.38
C LEU A 78 -16.26 -8.07 12.85
N TYR A 79 -15.96 -7.02 12.08
CA TYR A 79 -16.98 -6.19 11.44
C TYR A 79 -17.80 -6.95 10.41
N GLU A 80 -17.17 -7.77 9.56
CA GLU A 80 -17.88 -8.59 8.57
C GLU A 80 -18.87 -9.55 9.23
N THR A 81 -18.45 -10.22 10.30
CA THR A 81 -19.32 -11.14 11.05
C THR A 81 -20.42 -10.38 11.80
N ALA A 82 -20.09 -9.27 12.47
CA ALA A 82 -21.05 -8.46 13.21
C ALA A 82 -22.14 -7.86 12.31
N VAL A 83 -21.78 -7.36 11.13
CA VAL A 83 -22.76 -6.83 10.15
C VAL A 83 -23.68 -7.93 9.67
N ASN A 84 -23.15 -9.11 9.35
CA ASN A 84 -23.94 -10.27 8.95
C ASN A 84 -24.94 -10.70 10.05
N ASP A 85 -24.50 -10.72 11.30
CA ASP A 85 -25.34 -11.04 12.46
C ASP A 85 -26.50 -10.06 12.63
N VAL A 86 -26.24 -8.75 12.48
CA VAL A 86 -27.29 -7.73 12.57
C VAL A 86 -28.26 -7.82 11.38
N ILE A 87 -27.76 -7.97 10.15
CA ILE A 87 -28.58 -7.94 8.94
C ILE A 87 -29.40 -9.22 8.77
N ASN A 88 -28.77 -10.39 8.94
CA ASN A 88 -29.36 -11.68 8.60
C ASN A 88 -29.96 -12.41 9.79
N GLN A 89 -29.47 -12.18 11.02
CA GLN A 89 -30.02 -12.80 12.23
C GLN A 89 -30.86 -11.83 13.07
N GLY A 90 -30.89 -10.54 12.71
CA GLY A 90 -31.69 -9.54 13.40
C GLY A 90 -31.18 -9.20 14.81
N LYS A 91 -29.89 -9.43 15.10
CA LYS A 91 -29.32 -9.10 16.41
C LYS A 91 -29.30 -7.59 16.68
N PRO A 92 -29.50 -7.13 17.92
CA PRO A 92 -29.37 -5.72 18.27
C PRO A 92 -27.92 -5.23 18.07
N ILE A 93 -27.75 -4.03 17.50
CA ILE A 93 -26.43 -3.46 17.19
C ILE A 93 -25.56 -3.34 18.43
N LYS A 94 -26.11 -2.80 19.53
CA LYS A 94 -25.35 -2.57 20.76
C LYS A 94 -24.81 -3.87 21.37
N GLU A 95 -25.66 -4.88 21.51
CA GLU A 95 -25.27 -6.19 22.03
C GLU A 95 -24.25 -6.88 21.11
N THR A 96 -24.40 -6.71 19.79
CA THR A 96 -23.46 -7.26 18.81
C THR A 96 -22.10 -6.57 18.90
N ALA A 97 -22.06 -5.24 18.99
CA ALA A 97 -20.82 -4.49 19.17
C ALA A 97 -20.08 -4.87 20.47
N GLU A 98 -20.81 -5.01 21.58
CA GLU A 98 -20.25 -5.47 22.86
C GLU A 98 -19.69 -6.91 22.74
N HIS A 99 -20.42 -7.81 22.06
CA HIS A 99 -19.99 -9.20 21.86
C HIS A 99 -18.67 -9.32 21.08
N TYR A 100 -18.52 -8.53 20.01
CA TYR A 100 -17.32 -8.54 19.16
C TYR A 100 -16.21 -7.59 19.64
N GLY A 101 -16.46 -6.78 20.67
CA GLY A 101 -15.51 -5.79 21.18
C GLY A 101 -15.19 -4.69 20.16
N ILE A 102 -16.17 -4.26 19.36
CA ILE A 102 -16.03 -3.24 18.31
C ILE A 102 -16.84 -1.98 18.64
N ASN A 103 -16.58 -0.88 17.94
CA ASN A 103 -17.28 0.39 18.18
C ASN A 103 -18.72 0.32 17.66
N ASP A 104 -19.69 0.64 18.52
CA ASP A 104 -21.12 0.55 18.22
C ASP A 104 -21.57 1.52 17.13
N THR A 105 -20.99 2.73 17.11
CA THR A 105 -21.28 3.78 16.14
C THR A 105 -20.72 3.41 14.76
N GLU A 106 -19.50 2.89 14.71
CA GLU A 106 -18.91 2.38 13.47
C GLU A 106 -19.70 1.17 12.96
N LEU A 107 -20.05 0.21 13.83
CA LEU A 107 -20.89 -0.93 13.44
C LEU A 107 -22.25 -0.48 12.88
N HIS A 108 -22.87 0.54 13.48
CA HIS A 108 -24.13 1.08 12.96
C HIS A 108 -23.98 1.58 11.52
N ASN A 109 -22.92 2.33 11.23
CA ASN A 109 -22.64 2.84 9.88
C ASN A 109 -22.36 1.69 8.89
N GLU A 110 -21.59 0.69 9.32
CA GLU A 110 -21.29 -0.47 8.50
C GLU A 110 -22.55 -1.32 8.23
N VAL A 111 -23.46 -1.47 9.19
CA VAL A 111 -24.76 -2.12 8.97
C VAL A 111 -25.59 -1.36 7.94
N ILE A 112 -25.59 -0.03 7.97
CA ILE A 112 -26.27 0.78 6.95
C ILE A 112 -25.69 0.45 5.56
N ARG A 113 -24.34 0.44 5.42
CA ARG A 113 -23.68 0.10 4.15
C ARG A 113 -23.99 -1.33 3.71
N GLY A 114 -23.86 -2.31 4.61
CA GLY A 114 -24.15 -3.71 4.31
C GLY A 114 -25.60 -3.98 3.91
N ARG A 115 -26.56 -3.13 4.32
CA ARG A 115 -27.95 -3.25 3.85
C ARG A 115 -28.13 -2.87 2.39
N TYR A 116 -27.28 -2.00 1.85
CA TYR A 116 -27.31 -1.63 0.43
C TYR A 116 -26.65 -2.70 -0.45
N ASP A 117 -25.64 -3.40 0.06
CA ASP A 117 -24.92 -4.46 -0.66
C ASP A 117 -24.86 -5.76 0.17
N LYS A 118 -26.03 -6.38 0.36
CA LYS A 118 -26.19 -7.52 1.29
C LYS A 118 -25.33 -8.73 0.93
N GLU A 119 -25.09 -8.96 -0.34
CA GLU A 119 -24.41 -10.16 -0.83
C GLU A 119 -22.89 -9.98 -0.90
N HIS A 120 -22.40 -8.74 -1.06
CA HIS A 120 -20.99 -8.46 -1.29
C HIS A 120 -20.39 -7.50 -0.26
N TYR A 121 -21.08 -7.25 0.86
CA TYR A 121 -20.54 -6.44 1.94
C TYR A 121 -19.17 -6.97 2.39
N LYS A 122 -18.19 -6.07 2.35
CA LYS A 122 -16.82 -6.30 2.79
C LYS A 122 -16.44 -5.10 3.64
N TYR A 123 -15.92 -5.34 4.84
CA TYR A 123 -15.44 -4.24 5.67
C TYR A 123 -14.18 -3.67 5.02
N ASP A 124 -14.16 -2.35 4.87
CA ASP A 124 -13.10 -1.65 4.19
C ASP A 124 -12.81 -0.31 4.85
N LYS A 125 -11.53 0.05 4.89
CA LYS A 125 -11.05 1.28 5.51
C LYS A 125 -9.88 1.82 4.69
N LYS A 126 -9.74 3.14 4.68
CA LYS A 126 -8.52 3.78 4.20
C LYS A 126 -7.42 3.66 5.26
N PRO A 127 -6.14 3.51 4.88
CA PRO A 127 -5.06 3.62 5.84
C PRO A 127 -5.15 4.99 6.55
N GLU A 128 -4.89 4.99 7.86
CA GLU A 128 -4.92 6.23 8.65
C GLU A 128 -3.73 7.10 8.26
N ASN A 129 -3.96 8.04 7.35
CA ASN A 129 -3.24 9.31 7.09
C ASN A 129 -3.80 9.89 5.78
N SER A 130 -4.23 11.15 5.80
CA SER A 130 -5.21 11.75 4.87
C SER A 130 -4.78 11.96 3.40
N ILE A 131 -3.70 11.33 2.94
CA ILE A 131 -3.23 11.40 1.54
C ILE A 131 -3.66 10.15 0.76
N GLU A 132 -4.20 9.13 1.43
CA GLU A 132 -4.50 7.84 0.81
C GLU A 132 -5.69 7.92 -0.16
N VAL A 133 -5.36 7.74 -1.45
CA VAL A 133 -6.31 7.71 -2.55
C VAL A 133 -7.21 6.48 -2.45
N PHE A 134 -6.63 5.34 -2.09
CA PHE A 134 -7.30 4.03 -2.08
C PHE A 134 -7.55 3.51 -0.67
N SER A 135 -8.62 2.73 -0.53
CA SER A 135 -8.83 1.85 0.61
C SER A 135 -7.99 0.57 0.52
N TYR A 136 -7.93 -0.21 1.60
CA TYR A 136 -7.23 -1.51 1.56
C TYR A 136 -7.85 -2.47 0.54
N CYS A 137 -9.18 -2.53 0.40
CA CYS A 137 -9.79 -3.40 -0.61
C CYS A 137 -9.53 -2.90 -2.04
N GLU A 138 -9.47 -1.58 -2.26
CA GLU A 138 -9.10 -1.01 -3.57
C GLU A 138 -7.65 -1.33 -3.92
N GLU A 139 -6.73 -1.29 -2.96
CA GLU A 139 -5.34 -1.71 -3.18
C GLU A 139 -5.21 -3.21 -3.49
N GLU A 140 -5.99 -4.07 -2.81
CA GLU A 140 -6.08 -5.50 -3.13
C GLU A 140 -6.55 -5.72 -4.58
N LEU A 141 -7.60 -5.02 -5.02
CA LEU A 141 -8.07 -5.08 -6.40
C LEU A 141 -7.02 -4.57 -7.41
N LEU A 142 -6.25 -3.56 -7.03
CA LEU A 142 -5.16 -3.04 -7.85
C LEU A 142 -4.02 -4.06 -8.01
N LEU A 143 -3.69 -4.82 -6.96
CA LEU A 143 -2.73 -5.93 -7.05
C LEU A 143 -3.21 -7.00 -8.02
N GLU A 144 -4.49 -7.39 -7.95
CA GLU A 144 -5.07 -8.35 -8.90
C GLU A 144 -5.03 -7.82 -10.35
N ASP A 145 -5.34 -6.54 -10.55
CA ASP A 145 -5.28 -5.91 -11.87
C ASP A 145 -3.85 -5.90 -12.43
N LEU A 146 -2.85 -5.67 -11.58
CA LEU A 146 -1.44 -5.73 -11.93
C LEU A 146 -1.05 -7.14 -12.40
N GLU A 147 -1.43 -8.18 -11.65
CA GLU A 147 -1.18 -9.58 -12.02
C GLU A 147 -1.86 -9.95 -13.35
N LYS A 148 -3.16 -9.63 -13.48
CA LYS A 148 -3.93 -9.86 -14.70
C LYS A 148 -3.30 -9.16 -15.90
N TRP A 149 -2.83 -7.93 -15.72
CA TRP A 149 -2.17 -7.17 -16.78
C TRP A 149 -0.87 -7.84 -17.21
N ILE A 150 -0.03 -8.27 -16.27
CA ILE A 150 1.25 -8.93 -16.57
C ILE A 150 1.00 -10.25 -17.31
N GLY A 151 0.05 -11.07 -16.84
CA GLY A 151 -0.30 -12.33 -17.48
C GLY A 151 -0.85 -12.15 -18.91
N LYS A 152 -1.68 -11.13 -19.13
CA LYS A 152 -2.30 -10.86 -20.44
C LYS A 152 -1.33 -10.25 -21.45
N ASN A 153 -0.49 -9.31 -21.02
CA ASN A 153 0.33 -8.51 -21.93
C ASN A 153 1.74 -9.07 -22.15
N ASN A 154 2.17 -10.03 -21.31
CA ASN A 154 3.50 -10.65 -21.35
C ASN A 154 4.62 -9.61 -21.58
N PRO A 155 4.79 -8.65 -20.66
CA PRO A 155 5.71 -7.55 -20.87
C PRO A 155 7.15 -8.04 -21.01
N ALA A 156 7.95 -7.31 -21.80
CA ALA A 156 9.35 -7.64 -22.01
C ALA A 156 10.22 -7.66 -20.74
N CYS A 157 9.73 -7.12 -19.62
CA CYS A 157 10.41 -7.18 -18.33
C CYS A 157 9.41 -7.14 -17.17
N ILE A 158 9.57 -8.06 -16.22
CA ILE A 158 8.74 -8.19 -14.99
C ILE A 158 9.57 -7.97 -13.71
N CYS A 159 10.71 -7.27 -13.80
CA CYS A 159 11.47 -6.96 -12.58
C CYS A 159 10.72 -5.95 -11.72
N GLN A 160 11.03 -5.90 -10.42
CA GLN A 160 10.35 -5.01 -9.47
C GLN A 160 10.33 -3.54 -9.92
N VAL A 161 11.42 -3.03 -10.52
CA VAL A 161 11.46 -1.64 -11.00
C VAL A 161 10.42 -1.39 -12.10
N CYS A 162 10.33 -2.29 -13.09
CA CYS A 162 9.37 -2.18 -14.18
C CYS A 162 7.93 -2.37 -13.71
N VAL A 163 7.73 -3.26 -12.74
CA VAL A 163 6.42 -3.49 -12.11
C VAL A 163 5.95 -2.24 -11.38
N PHE A 164 6.83 -1.54 -10.66
CA PHE A 164 6.48 -0.28 -9.99
C PHE A 164 6.15 0.86 -10.97
N GLU A 165 6.90 0.97 -12.07
CA GLU A 165 6.59 1.93 -13.14
C GLU A 165 5.22 1.64 -13.79
N LEU A 166 4.85 0.36 -13.90
CA LEU A 166 3.56 -0.06 -14.40
C LEU A 166 2.45 0.21 -13.38
N LEU A 167 2.65 -0.18 -12.12
CA LEU A 167 1.72 0.03 -11.01
C LEU A 167 1.35 1.51 -10.88
N SER A 168 2.32 2.41 -11.04
CA SER A 168 2.07 3.85 -11.03
C SER A 168 1.05 4.32 -12.06
N LYS A 169 1.01 3.69 -13.24
CA LYS A 169 0.02 4.00 -14.29
C LYS A 169 -1.30 3.30 -14.01
N LEU A 170 -1.23 2.02 -13.65
CA LEU A 170 -2.42 1.22 -13.36
C LEU A 170 -3.23 1.81 -12.20
N ALA A 171 -2.57 2.32 -11.16
CA ALA A 171 -3.23 3.02 -10.05
C ALA A 171 -4.01 4.24 -10.53
N TYR A 172 -3.39 5.10 -11.34
CA TYR A 172 -4.09 6.25 -11.92
C TYR A 172 -5.29 5.82 -12.78
N GLU A 173 -5.10 4.86 -13.69
CA GLU A 173 -6.18 4.34 -14.53
C GLU A 173 -7.30 3.72 -13.69
N PHE A 174 -6.96 2.98 -12.63
CA PHE A 174 -7.91 2.39 -11.69
C PHE A 174 -8.75 3.46 -11.03
N ALA A 175 -8.12 4.52 -10.52
CA ALA A 175 -8.82 5.65 -9.91
C ALA A 175 -9.79 6.33 -10.89
N GLN A 176 -9.38 6.55 -12.14
CA GLN A 176 -10.26 7.12 -13.17
C GLN A 176 -11.47 6.22 -13.45
N ARG A 177 -11.27 4.89 -13.58
CA ARG A 177 -12.37 3.93 -13.81
C ARG A 177 -13.35 3.86 -12.64
N LYS A 178 -12.87 4.07 -11.42
CA LYS A 178 -13.68 4.04 -10.18
C LYS A 178 -14.22 5.42 -9.79
N TYR A 179 -13.95 6.46 -10.58
CA TYR A 179 -14.32 7.84 -10.28
C TYR A 179 -13.78 8.34 -8.92
N ILE A 180 -12.58 7.90 -8.55
CA ILE A 180 -11.88 8.30 -7.33
C ILE A 180 -11.11 9.60 -7.58
N SER A 181 -11.31 10.59 -6.72
CA SER A 181 -10.57 11.86 -6.80
C SER A 181 -9.08 11.63 -6.60
N CYS A 182 -8.29 12.08 -7.57
CA CYS A 182 -6.82 11.98 -7.55
C CYS A 182 -6.17 13.34 -7.23
N PRO A 183 -4.96 13.34 -6.65
CA PRO A 183 -4.16 14.56 -6.54
C PRO A 183 -3.89 15.19 -7.91
N ASP A 184 -3.79 16.53 -7.97
CA ASP A 184 -3.55 17.26 -9.23
C ASP A 184 -2.32 16.76 -9.99
N TYR A 185 -1.25 16.41 -9.26
CA TYR A 185 -0.04 15.84 -9.84
C TYR A 185 -0.34 14.57 -10.65
N TRP A 186 -1.19 13.68 -10.13
CA TRP A 186 -1.56 12.45 -10.84
C TRP A 186 -2.34 12.77 -12.12
N ASN A 187 -3.25 13.74 -12.06
CA ASN A 187 -4.04 14.16 -13.23
C ASN A 187 -3.16 14.79 -14.31
N ILE A 188 -2.15 15.59 -13.93
CA ILE A 188 -1.22 16.24 -14.86
C ILE A 188 -0.29 15.23 -15.54
N HIS A 189 0.19 14.23 -14.79
CA HIS A 189 1.21 13.30 -15.26
C HIS A 189 0.69 11.92 -15.66
N HIS A 190 -0.58 11.64 -15.41
CA HIS A 190 -1.27 10.36 -15.66
C HIS A 190 -0.57 9.15 -15.04
N HIS A 191 0.03 9.37 -13.86
CA HIS A 191 0.67 8.34 -13.06
C HIS A 191 0.77 8.83 -11.61
N THR A 192 0.93 7.91 -10.68
CA THR A 192 1.13 8.25 -9.26
C THR A 192 2.46 8.95 -9.00
N ASP A 193 2.57 9.65 -7.88
CA ASP A 193 3.87 10.12 -7.37
C ASP A 193 4.66 8.98 -6.70
N ILE A 194 5.92 9.30 -6.36
CA ILE A 194 6.82 8.33 -5.75
C ILE A 194 6.46 8.04 -4.28
N ASP A 195 5.84 9.00 -3.60
CA ASP A 195 5.55 8.86 -2.17
C ASP A 195 4.44 7.83 -2.01
N TRP A 196 3.36 7.92 -2.80
CA TRP A 196 2.32 6.89 -2.84
C TRP A 196 2.87 5.51 -3.21
N LEU A 197 3.80 5.41 -4.18
CA LEU A 197 4.41 4.11 -4.53
C LEU A 197 5.20 3.50 -3.38
N GLN A 198 5.88 4.33 -2.57
CA GLN A 198 6.61 3.87 -1.40
C GLN A 198 5.66 3.38 -0.31
N GLU A 199 4.55 4.08 -0.09
CA GLU A 199 3.53 3.70 0.89
C GLU A 199 2.83 2.39 0.49
N PHE A 200 2.44 2.28 -0.78
CA PHE A 200 1.89 1.05 -1.33
C PHE A 200 2.87 -0.12 -1.21
N GLU A 201 4.16 0.11 -1.47
CA GLU A 201 5.20 -0.90 -1.28
C GLU A 201 5.30 -1.36 0.16
N ILE A 202 5.26 -0.44 1.13
CA ILE A 202 5.32 -0.77 2.55
C ILE A 202 4.13 -1.66 2.92
N ARG A 203 2.93 -1.30 2.49
CA ARG A 203 1.72 -2.07 2.79
C ARG A 203 1.79 -3.45 2.15
N HIS A 204 2.18 -3.55 0.88
CA HIS A 204 2.11 -4.79 0.09
C HIS A 204 3.49 -5.41 -0.18
N CYS A 205 4.43 -5.23 0.74
CA CYS A 205 5.83 -5.60 0.53
C CYS A 205 5.97 -7.10 0.28
N SER A 206 5.22 -7.92 1.02
CA SER A 206 5.25 -9.38 0.96
C SER A 206 4.69 -9.90 -0.36
N GLU A 207 3.57 -9.32 -0.80
CA GLU A 207 2.85 -9.65 -2.01
C GLU A 207 3.73 -9.34 -3.23
N LEU A 208 4.28 -8.13 -3.28
CA LEU A 208 5.16 -7.68 -4.37
C LEU A 208 6.50 -8.43 -4.40
N TYR A 209 7.05 -8.81 -3.24
CA TYR A 209 8.31 -9.54 -3.16
C TYR A 209 8.17 -10.97 -3.70
N ASN A 210 7.09 -11.66 -3.33
CA ASN A 210 6.85 -13.04 -3.75
C ASN A 210 6.56 -13.14 -5.25
N MET A 211 6.01 -12.09 -5.85
CA MET A 211 5.63 -12.09 -7.26
C MET A 211 6.79 -11.73 -8.21
N TYR A 212 7.75 -10.90 -7.80
CA TYR A 212 8.68 -10.26 -8.75
C TYR A 212 10.13 -10.19 -8.25
N SER A 213 11.09 -10.55 -9.11
CA SER A 213 12.53 -10.48 -8.80
C SER A 213 13.13 -9.09 -9.04
N MET A 214 14.11 -8.71 -8.23
CA MET A 214 14.90 -7.48 -8.40
C MET A 214 16.08 -7.68 -9.37
N GLU A 215 16.55 -8.92 -9.58
CA GLU A 215 17.93 -9.17 -10.00
C GLU A 215 18.23 -8.92 -11.49
N PHE A 216 17.23 -8.80 -12.35
CA PHE A 216 17.47 -8.67 -13.80
C PHE A 216 16.45 -7.75 -14.48
N CYS A 217 16.80 -6.47 -14.63
CA CYS A 217 16.03 -5.57 -15.47
C CYS A 217 16.48 -5.64 -16.93
N LEU A 218 15.63 -6.18 -17.81
CA LEU A 218 15.89 -6.28 -19.25
C LEU A 218 15.75 -4.93 -19.98
N ARG A 219 15.11 -3.93 -19.35
CA ARG A 219 15.14 -2.56 -19.84
C ARG A 219 16.48 -1.94 -19.46
N GLN A 220 17.45 -2.03 -20.37
CA GLN A 220 18.67 -1.25 -20.25
C GLN A 220 18.30 0.23 -20.17
N PRO A 221 18.96 1.03 -19.31
CA PRO A 221 18.81 2.47 -19.37
C PRO A 221 19.18 2.88 -20.80
N THR A 222 18.24 3.47 -21.52
CA THR A 222 18.55 4.19 -22.75
C THR A 222 19.51 5.29 -22.32
N ILE A 223 20.81 5.05 -22.49
CA ILE A 223 21.81 6.10 -22.41
C ILE A 223 21.36 7.08 -23.47
N SER A 224 20.68 8.14 -23.04
CA SER A 224 20.39 9.28 -23.87
C SER A 224 21.76 9.69 -24.39
N LYS A 225 22.04 9.39 -25.67
CA LYS A 225 23.24 9.86 -26.33
C LYS A 225 23.17 11.36 -26.20
N CYS A 226 23.85 11.92 -25.20
CA CYS A 226 24.23 13.31 -25.21
C CYS A 226 25.01 13.46 -26.50
N ILE A 227 24.35 14.02 -27.52
CA ILE A 227 24.98 14.48 -28.73
C ILE A 227 25.97 15.52 -28.23
N LEU A 228 27.23 15.11 -28.09
CA LEU A 228 28.36 16.02 -28.02
C LEU A 228 28.32 16.80 -29.33
N MET A 229 27.65 17.95 -29.30
CA MET A 229 27.85 18.97 -30.31
C MET A 229 29.30 19.41 -30.16
N SER A 230 30.14 18.87 -31.04
CA SER A 230 31.50 19.33 -31.25
C SER A 230 31.44 20.83 -31.59
N PRO A 231 32.12 21.71 -30.85
CA PRO A 231 32.30 23.07 -31.32
C PRO A 231 33.23 22.98 -32.55
N TYR A 232 32.79 23.59 -33.64
CA TYR A 232 33.62 23.91 -34.80
C TYR A 232 34.71 24.90 -34.41
#